data_AF-A0A524NCA6-F1
#
_entry.id   AF-A0A524NCA6-F1
#
_cell.length_a   1.000
_cell.length_b   1.000
_cell.length_c   1.000
_cell.angle_alpha   90.00
_cell.angle_beta   90.00
_cell.angle_gamma   90.00
#
_symmetry.space_group_name_H-M   'P 1'
#
loop_
_entity.id
_entity.type
_entity.pdbx_description
1 polymer ?
#
loop_
_entity_poly.entity_id
_entity_poly.type
_entity_poly.pdbx_seq_one_letter_code
_entity_poly.pdbx_strand_id
1 'polypeptide(L)'
;MANIRQPTSEHRRSIEDSLRWRGFEHRSDDIFISTPPKSGTTWMQGIVSSLLWPTGDAPDDRSGRSPWIDARFTPVEDLLAHLDGQEHRRFIKTHSPADCVPIFEECK
;
A
#
# COMPACT_ATOMS: atom_id res chain seq x y z
N MET A 1 4.01 -12.44 17.93
CA MET A 1 3.93 -10.99 17.67
C MET A 1 4.90 -10.72 16.54
N ALA A 2 4.45 -10.14 15.43
CA ALA A 2 5.33 -9.81 14.32
C ALA A 2 6.42 -8.85 14.80
N ASN A 3 7.67 -9.10 14.42
CA ASN A 3 8.72 -8.11 14.62
C ASN A 3 8.54 -7.02 13.58
N ILE A 4 8.36 -5.79 14.06
CA ILE A 4 8.14 -4.61 13.22
C ILE A 4 9.26 -3.62 13.48
N ARG A 5 10.06 -3.34 12.45
CA ARG A 5 10.97 -2.20 12.47
C ARG A 5 10.13 -0.93 12.25
N GLN A 6 10.14 -0.06 13.25
CA GLN A 6 9.41 1.20 13.20
C GLN A 6 10.10 2.22 12.26
N PRO A 7 9.33 3.15 11.67
CA PRO A 7 9.89 4.29 10.95
C PRO A 7 10.89 5.07 11.80
N THR A 8 11.96 5.56 11.18
CA THR A 8 12.96 6.43 11.82
C THR A 8 12.86 7.88 11.36
N SER A 9 12.06 8.15 10.33
CA SER A 9 11.85 9.47 9.72
C SER A 9 10.38 9.68 9.40
N GLU A 10 9.99 10.94 9.21
CA GLU A 10 8.65 11.32 8.77
C GLU A 10 8.75 12.21 7.53
N HIS A 11 7.91 11.93 6.53
CA HIS A 11 7.81 12.71 5.30
C HIS A 11 6.39 13.21 5.07
N ARG A 12 6.24 14.53 4.87
CA ARG A 12 4.96 15.19 4.66
C ARG A 12 5.08 16.24 3.55
N ARG A 13 4.30 16.07 2.50
CA ARG A 13 4.15 16.98 1.36
C ARG A 13 2.68 17.34 1.15
N SER A 14 2.41 18.14 0.13
CA SER A 14 1.05 18.48 -0.28
C SER A 14 0.23 17.25 -0.69
N ILE A 15 0.88 16.28 -1.35
CA ILE A 15 0.21 15.07 -1.89
C ILE A 15 0.40 13.86 -0.98
N GLU A 16 1.55 13.75 -0.30
CA GLU A 16 1.97 12.54 0.43
C GLU A 16 2.13 12.81 1.93
N ASP A 17 1.72 11.89 2.79
CA ASP A 17 1.96 11.91 4.23
C ASP A 17 2.27 10.50 4.74
N SER A 18 3.53 10.24 5.08
CA SER A 18 3.99 8.95 5.61
C SER A 18 3.36 8.58 6.96
N LEU A 19 2.82 9.54 7.72
CA LEU A 19 2.16 9.23 9.00
C LEU A 19 0.89 8.41 8.84
N ARG A 20 0.35 8.34 7.63
CA ARG A 20 -0.85 7.55 7.29
C ARG A 20 -0.63 6.04 7.47
N TRP A 21 0.62 5.59 7.59
CA TRP A 21 0.94 4.20 7.93
C TRP A 21 0.62 3.81 9.39
N ARG A 22 0.48 4.77 10.31
CA ARG A 22 0.36 4.47 11.76
C ARG A 22 -0.86 3.62 12.14
N GLY A 23 -1.92 3.64 11.34
CA GLY A 23 -3.14 2.84 11.57
C GLY A 23 -3.25 1.63 10.64
N PHE A 24 -2.24 1.33 9.83
CA PHE A 24 -2.29 0.22 8.89
C PHE A 24 -2.09 -1.11 9.61
N GLU A 25 -3.11 -1.97 9.56
CA GLU A 25 -3.02 -3.33 10.06
C GLU A 25 -2.51 -4.26 8.96
N HIS A 26 -1.31 -4.80 9.16
CA HIS A 26 -0.67 -5.70 8.20
C HIS A 26 -1.27 -7.11 8.20
N ARG A 27 -1.42 -7.70 7.01
CA ARG A 27 -1.71 -9.12 6.79
C ARG A 27 -0.48 -9.80 6.21
N SER A 28 -0.22 -11.03 6.65
CA SER A 28 0.97 -11.79 6.26
C SER A 28 1.14 -12.01 4.75
N ASP A 29 0.06 -11.85 3.96
CA ASP A 29 0.05 -12.02 2.52
C ASP A 29 -0.01 -10.69 1.74
N ASP A 30 0.03 -9.53 2.40
CA ASP A 30 0.06 -8.23 1.74
C ASP A 30 1.24 -8.11 0.75
N ILE A 31 0.98 -7.48 -0.40
CA ILE A 31 2.00 -7.13 -1.38
C ILE A 31 2.21 -5.61 -1.35
N PHE A 32 3.46 -5.15 -1.22
CA PHE A 32 3.78 -3.73 -1.27
C PHE A 32 4.48 -3.36 -2.57
N ILE A 33 3.91 -2.38 -3.27
CA ILE A 33 4.51 -1.76 -4.45
C ILE A 33 5.13 -0.44 -4.01
N SER A 34 6.40 -0.50 -3.62
CA SER A 34 7.19 0.66 -3.19
C SER A 34 8.10 1.13 -4.31
N THR A 35 7.81 2.31 -4.85
CA THR A 35 8.59 2.90 -5.94
C THR A 35 8.65 4.41 -5.77
N PRO A 36 9.72 5.10 -6.17
CA PRO A 36 9.68 6.55 -6.33
C PRO A 36 8.57 6.97 -7.31
N PRO A 37 8.02 8.19 -7.19
CA PRO A 37 7.03 8.71 -8.13
C PRO A 37 7.53 8.61 -9.56
N LYS A 38 6.66 8.15 -10.46
CA LYS A 38 6.91 8.00 -11.91
C LYS A 38 7.89 6.89 -12.31
N SER A 39 8.31 6.02 -11.38
CA SER A 39 9.19 4.89 -11.66
C SER A 39 8.46 3.57 -11.98
N GLY A 40 7.28 3.63 -12.63
CA GLY A 40 6.58 2.44 -13.10
C GLY A 40 5.53 1.83 -12.14
N THR A 41 5.16 2.50 -11.05
CA THR A 41 4.12 2.05 -10.09
C THR A 41 2.86 1.49 -10.77
N THR A 42 2.29 2.23 -11.72
CA THR A 42 1.06 1.82 -12.42
C THR A 42 1.26 0.53 -13.21
N TRP A 43 2.43 0.35 -13.82
CA TRP A 43 2.75 -0.86 -14.56
C TRP A 43 2.90 -2.05 -13.61
N MET A 44 3.60 -1.87 -12.48
CA MET A 44 3.73 -2.90 -11.45
C MET A 44 2.36 -3.27 -10.84
N GLN A 45 1.48 -2.29 -10.59
CA GLN A 45 0.10 -2.55 -10.16
C GLN A 45 -0.65 -3.41 -11.17
N GLY A 46 -0.46 -3.16 -12.47
CA GLY A 46 -1.03 -3.97 -13.55
C GLY A 46 -0.50 -5.41 -13.54
N ILE A 47 0.82 -5.59 -13.42
CA ILE A 47 1.45 -6.92 -13.35
C ILE A 47 0.90 -7.72 -12.16
N VAL A 48 0.91 -7.14 -10.95
CA VAL A 48 0.38 -7.81 -9.75
C VAL A 48 -1.11 -8.14 -9.91
N SER A 49 -1.90 -7.21 -10.44
CA SER A 49 -3.32 -7.46 -10.74
C SER A 49 -3.51 -8.63 -11.70
N SER A 50 -2.74 -8.71 -12.79
CA SER A 50 -2.84 -9.84 -13.74
C SER A 50 -2.38 -11.18 -13.13
N LEU A 51 -1.47 -11.16 -12.17
CA LEU A 51 -1.05 -12.38 -11.47
C LEU A 51 -2.11 -12.88 -10.49
N LEU A 52 -2.83 -11.96 -9.83
CA LEU A 52 -3.91 -12.31 -8.90
C LEU A 52 -5.22 -12.69 -9.63
N TRP A 53 -5.46 -12.11 -10.81
CA TRP A 53 -6.63 -12.37 -11.66
C TRP A 53 -6.22 -12.64 -13.12
N PRO A 54 -5.65 -13.82 -13.41
CA PRO A 54 -5.13 -14.15 -14.74
C PRO A 54 -6.23 -14.21 -15.82
N THR A 55 -7.48 -14.36 -15.41
CA THR A 55 -8.68 -14.37 -16.27
C THR A 55 -9.26 -12.98 -16.53
N GLY A 56 -8.71 -11.92 -15.92
CA GLY A 56 -9.18 -10.54 -16.12
C GLY A 56 -10.46 -10.18 -15.35
N ASP A 57 -10.82 -10.96 -14.34
CA ASP A 57 -12.01 -10.83 -13.49
C ASP A 57 -11.71 -10.14 -12.14
N ALA A 58 -10.76 -9.21 -12.16
CA ALA A 58 -10.38 -8.47 -10.96
C ALA A 58 -11.54 -7.57 -10.46
N PRO A 59 -11.83 -7.52 -9.15
CA PRO A 59 -12.88 -6.67 -8.58
C PRO A 59 -12.50 -5.19 -8.69
N ASP A 60 -13.45 -4.26 -8.75
CA ASP A 60 -13.22 -2.80 -8.73
C ASP A 60 -12.38 -2.22 -9.88
N ASP A 61 -11.81 -1.02 -9.69
CA ASP A 61 -10.81 -0.41 -10.55
C ASP A 61 -9.40 -0.50 -9.94
N ARG A 62 -8.38 0.02 -10.62
CA ARG A 62 -6.99 -0.02 -10.13
C ARG A 62 -6.83 0.71 -8.79
N SER A 63 -7.52 1.82 -8.57
CA SER A 63 -7.38 2.65 -7.37
C SER A 63 -8.06 1.99 -6.17
N GLY A 64 -9.20 1.33 -6.40
CA GLY A 64 -9.90 0.51 -5.41
C GLY A 64 -9.12 -0.75 -5.05
N ARG A 65 -8.59 -1.48 -6.04
CA ARG A 65 -7.79 -2.70 -5.78
C ARG A 65 -6.44 -2.42 -5.14
N SER A 66 -5.76 -1.37 -5.58
CA SER A 66 -4.42 -1.01 -5.12
C SER A 66 -4.34 0.45 -4.68
N PRO A 67 -4.87 0.74 -3.47
CA PRO A 67 -4.87 2.08 -2.93
C PRO A 67 -3.46 2.63 -2.72
N TRP A 68 -3.36 3.95 -2.84
CA TRP A 68 -2.13 4.69 -2.55
C TRP A 68 -2.17 5.17 -1.09
N ILE A 69 -1.47 4.46 -0.22
CA ILE A 69 -1.68 4.59 1.24
C ILE A 69 -1.26 5.95 1.82
N ASP A 70 -0.13 6.48 1.35
CA ASP A 70 0.41 7.76 1.79
C ASP A 70 -0.20 8.96 1.05
N ALA A 71 -1.12 8.77 0.10
CA ALA A 71 -1.79 9.87 -0.58
C ALA A 71 -2.82 10.60 0.29
N ARG A 72 -2.89 11.92 0.16
CA ARG A 72 -3.80 12.80 0.90
C ARG A 72 -5.12 13.10 0.19
N PHE A 73 -5.52 12.29 -0.80
CA PHE A 73 -6.73 12.50 -1.59
C PHE A 73 -8.02 12.04 -0.89
N THR A 74 -7.89 11.10 0.05
CA THR A 74 -9.00 10.52 0.81
C THR A 74 -8.70 10.66 2.31
N PRO A 75 -9.70 10.87 3.19
CA PRO A 75 -9.51 10.75 4.63
C PRO A 75 -8.78 9.44 4.99
N VAL A 76 -7.91 9.47 6.00
CA VAL A 76 -7.06 8.30 6.29
C VAL A 76 -7.89 7.14 6.83
N GLU A 77 -8.94 7.45 7.59
CA GLU A 77 -9.88 6.52 8.19
C GLU A 77 -10.65 5.75 7.11
N ASP A 78 -11.17 6.45 6.09
CA ASP A 78 -11.88 5.83 4.97
C ASP A 78 -10.96 4.93 4.14
N LEU A 79 -9.72 5.37 3.90
CA LEU A 79 -8.71 4.60 3.18
C LEU A 79 -8.34 3.32 3.94
N LEU A 80 -8.11 3.40 5.25
CA LEU A 80 -7.77 2.25 6.08
C LEU A 80 -8.96 1.28 6.18
N ALA A 81 -10.17 1.79 6.40
CA ALA A 81 -11.38 0.97 6.38
C ALA A 81 -11.58 0.26 5.03
N HIS A 82 -11.29 0.93 3.92
CA HIS A 82 -11.32 0.32 2.58
C HIS A 82 -10.27 -0.79 2.45
N LEU A 83 -9.03 -0.55 2.88
CA LEU A 83 -7.97 -1.57 2.89
C LEU A 83 -8.31 -2.77 3.79
N ASP A 84 -8.94 -2.55 4.93
CA ASP A 84 -9.34 -3.61 5.87
C ASP A 84 -10.56 -4.38 5.37
N GLY A 85 -11.43 -3.73 4.58
CA GLY A 85 -12.58 -4.37 3.93
C GLY A 85 -12.23 -5.21 2.69
N GLN A 86 -11.01 -5.11 2.14
CA GLN A 86 -10.63 -5.92 0.98
C GLN A 86 -10.60 -7.42 1.33
N GLU A 87 -11.39 -8.21 0.60
CA GLU A 87 -11.45 -9.68 0.77
C GLU A 87 -10.40 -10.43 -0.08
N HIS A 88 -9.89 -9.79 -1.13
CA HIS A 88 -8.82 -10.36 -1.94
C HIS A 88 -7.45 -10.16 -1.27
N ARG A 89 -6.43 -10.91 -1.74
CA ARG A 89 -5.04 -10.65 -1.37
C ARG A 89 -4.68 -9.20 -1.71
N ARG A 90 -4.33 -8.40 -0.70
CA ARG A 90 -4.15 -6.95 -0.88
C ARG A 90 -2.81 -6.66 -1.56
N PHE A 91 -2.80 -5.62 -2.39
CA PHE A 91 -1.57 -5.09 -2.95
C PHE A 91 -1.60 -3.57 -2.92
N ILE A 92 -0.76 -2.97 -2.08
CA ILE A 92 -0.82 -1.57 -1.69
C ILE A 92 0.34 -0.82 -2.35
N LYS A 93 0.08 0.38 -2.85
CA LYS A 93 1.09 1.26 -3.43
C LYS A 93 1.56 2.29 -2.41
N THR A 94 2.86 2.62 -2.44
CA THR A 94 3.44 3.70 -1.63
C THR A 94 4.57 4.42 -2.38
N HIS A 95 4.76 5.71 -2.08
CA HIS A 95 5.95 6.49 -2.47
C HIS A 95 6.81 6.88 -1.26
N SER A 96 6.38 6.48 -0.05
CA SER A 96 7.12 6.72 1.18
C SER A 96 8.46 5.97 1.15
N PRO A 97 9.57 6.66 1.47
CA PRO A 97 10.86 6.02 1.66
C PRO A 97 10.84 4.92 2.72
N ALA A 98 11.78 3.98 2.64
CA ALA A 98 11.84 2.81 3.53
C ALA A 98 12.02 3.19 5.02
N ASP A 99 12.68 4.32 5.32
CA ASP A 99 12.85 4.83 6.68
C ASP A 99 11.60 5.55 7.23
N CYS A 100 10.57 5.74 6.39
CA CYS A 100 9.31 6.40 6.73
C CYS A 100 8.12 5.42 6.86
N VAL A 101 8.35 4.11 6.74
CA VAL A 101 7.30 3.07 6.78
C VAL A 101 7.65 1.97 7.78
N PRO A 102 6.65 1.30 8.39
CA PRO A 102 6.92 0.08 9.15
C PRO A 102 7.44 -1.01 8.21
N ILE A 103 8.49 -1.71 8.61
CA ILE A 103 9.01 -2.88 7.90
C ILE A 103 8.71 -4.10 8.77
N PHE A 104 7.81 -4.96 8.28
CA PHE A 104 7.45 -6.21 8.92
C PHE A 104 8.51 -7.25 8.56
N GLU A 105 9.17 -7.87 9.54
CA GLU A 105 10.24 -8.87 9.27
C GLU A 105 9.72 -10.12 8.56
N GLU A 106 8.40 -10.34 8.60
CA GLU A 106 7.70 -11.42 7.90
C GLU A 106 7.56 -11.14 6.40
N CYS A 107 7.63 -9.87 5.97
CA CYS A 107 7.71 -9.51 4.56
C CYS A 107 9.10 -9.88 4.02
N LYS A 108 9.16 -10.98 3.27
CA LYS A 108 10.38 -11.44 2.56
C LYS A 108 10.47 -10.89 1.15
#